data_AF-A0A847VKX9-F1
#
_entry.id   AF-A0A847VKX9-F1
#
_cell.length_a   1.000
_cell.length_b   1.000
_cell.length_c   1.000
_cell.angle_alpha   90.00
_cell.angle_beta   90.00
_cell.angle_gamma   90.00
#
_symmetry.space_group_name_H-M   'P 1'
#
loop_
_entity.id
_entity.type
_entity.pdbx_description
1 polymer ?
#
loop_
_entity_poly.entity_id
_entity_poly.type
_entity_poly.pdbx_seq_one_letter_code
_entity_poly.pdbx_strand_id
1 'polypeptide(L)'
;ALRGARVFVSRAQFPNADADEYYWVDLIGLEVRNRRGERLGVVGGLLETGPQCVLCVTAPDAAAEELLIPFVAAHVDRVDLAARLIEVDWQREG
;
A
#
# COMPACT_ATOMS: atom_id res chain seq x y z
N ALA A 1 -21.07 -25.78 7.75
CA ALA A 1 -19.75 -25.25 8.16
C ALA A 1 -18.75 -25.56 7.05
N LEU A 2 -18.18 -24.53 6.40
CA LEU A 2 -17.03 -24.67 5.51
C LEU A 2 -16.08 -23.51 5.83
N ARG A 3 -15.07 -23.79 6.67
CA ARG A 3 -13.91 -22.92 6.89
C ARG A 3 -12.78 -23.45 6.01
N GLY A 4 -12.19 -22.58 5.18
CA GLY A 4 -10.98 -22.88 4.43
C GLY A 4 -11.03 -22.72 2.90
N ALA A 5 -11.86 -21.83 2.35
CA ALA A 5 -11.78 -21.50 0.94
C ALA A 5 -10.63 -20.51 0.69
N ARG A 6 -9.52 -20.98 0.09
CA ARG A 6 -8.59 -20.06 -0.58
C ARG A 6 -9.25 -19.61 -1.87
N VAL A 7 -9.65 -18.34 -1.90
CA VAL A 7 -10.25 -17.72 -3.07
C VAL A 7 -9.11 -17.36 -4.04
N PHE A 8 -8.93 -18.19 -5.07
CA PHE A 8 -8.10 -17.84 -6.22
C PHE A 8 -9.01 -17.20 -7.27
N VAL A 9 -9.07 -15.87 -7.30
CA VAL A 9 -9.75 -15.13 -8.37
C VAL A 9 -8.75 -14.89 -9.49
N SER A 10 -9.11 -15.29 -10.71
CA SER A 10 -8.33 -14.99 -11.90
C SER A 10 -8.26 -13.46 -12.09
N ARG A 11 -7.08 -12.92 -12.39
CA ARG A 11 -6.86 -11.49 -12.70
C ARG A 11 -7.81 -10.95 -13.80
N ALA A 12 -8.36 -11.83 -14.63
CA ALA A 12 -9.31 -11.48 -15.70
C ALA A 12 -10.77 -11.30 -15.24
N GLN A 13 -11.10 -11.59 -13.97
CA GLN A 13 -12.45 -11.44 -13.41
C GLN A 13 -12.58 -10.23 -12.47
N PHE A 14 -11.48 -9.52 -12.27
CA PHE A 14 -11.49 -8.28 -11.53
C PHE A 14 -12.17 -7.21 -12.38
N PRO A 15 -13.18 -6.48 -11.85
CA PRO A 15 -13.76 -5.35 -12.57
C PRO A 15 -12.65 -4.38 -12.96
N ASN A 16 -12.82 -3.68 -14.08
CA ASN A 16 -11.87 -2.65 -14.48
C ASN A 16 -11.82 -1.65 -13.33
N ALA A 17 -10.71 -1.60 -12.60
CA ALA A 17 -10.54 -0.65 -11.54
C ALA A 17 -10.59 0.74 -12.20
N ASP A 18 -11.41 1.65 -11.68
CA ASP A 18 -11.33 3.05 -12.10
C ASP A 18 -9.90 3.56 -11.82
N ALA A 19 -9.50 4.69 -12.42
CA ALA A 19 -8.12 5.17 -12.38
C ALA A 19 -7.51 5.31 -10.96
N ASP A 20 -8.36 5.33 -9.92
CA ASP A 20 -8.00 5.48 -8.51
C ASP A 20 -8.32 4.24 -7.65
N GLU A 21 -8.69 3.11 -8.26
CA GLU A 21 -8.93 1.84 -7.59
C GLU A 21 -7.74 0.89 -7.76
N TYR A 22 -7.26 0.30 -6.67
CA TYR A 22 -6.09 -0.58 -6.68
C TYR A 22 -6.40 -1.90 -5.97
N TYR A 23 -5.94 -2.99 -6.54
CA TYR A 23 -5.91 -4.26 -5.84
C TYR A 23 -4.79 -4.26 -4.81
N TRP A 24 -5.12 -4.62 -3.57
CA TRP A 24 -4.13 -4.64 -2.48
C TRP A 24 -2.92 -5.54 -2.80
N VAL A 25 -3.14 -6.65 -3.50
CA VAL A 25 -2.05 -7.54 -3.93
C VAL A 25 -1.08 -6.87 -4.89
N ASP A 26 -1.52 -5.86 -5.64
CA ASP A 26 -0.66 -5.07 -6.54
C ASP A 26 0.11 -3.99 -5.76
N LEU A 27 -0.37 -3.59 -4.58
CA LEU A 27 0.28 -2.61 -3.70
C LEU A 27 1.34 -3.22 -2.79
N ILE A 28 1.21 -4.49 -2.41
CA ILE A 28 2.19 -5.18 -1.57
C ILE A 28 3.53 -5.29 -2.33
N GLY A 29 4.61 -4.94 -1.64
CA GLY A 29 5.96 -4.94 -2.19
C GLY A 29 6.30 -3.72 -3.05
N LEU A 30 5.44 -2.70 -3.10
CA LEU A 30 5.77 -1.40 -3.68
C LEU A 30 6.67 -0.61 -2.75
N GLU A 31 7.65 0.09 -3.31
CA GLU A 31 8.46 1.04 -2.54
C GLU A 31 7.62 2.27 -2.20
N VAL A 32 7.81 2.83 -1.00
CA VAL A 32 7.14 4.06 -0.56
C VAL A 32 8.17 5.16 -0.38
N ARG A 33 7.95 6.31 -1.03
CA ARG A 33 8.79 7.51 -0.91
C ARG A 33 7.99 8.73 -0.52
N ASN A 34 8.62 9.65 0.21
CA ASN A 34 8.02 10.96 0.47
C ASN A 34 8.32 11.97 -0.66
N ARG A 35 7.70 13.15 -0.60
CA ARG A 35 7.93 14.28 -1.52
C ARG A 35 9.37 14.79 -1.60
N ARG A 36 10.22 14.43 -0.65
CA ARG A 36 11.66 14.75 -0.65
C ARG A 36 12.49 13.68 -1.36
N GLY A 37 11.85 12.64 -1.89
CA GLY A 37 12.49 11.47 -2.50
C GLY A 37 13.08 10.49 -1.49
N GLU A 38 12.82 10.67 -0.19
CA GLU A 38 13.35 9.79 0.83
C GLU A 38 12.56 8.47 0.86
N ARG A 39 13.29 7.36 0.90
CA ARG A 39 12.71 6.02 1.00
C ARG A 39 12.17 5.79 2.40
N LEU A 40 10.84 5.69 2.51
CA LEU A 40 10.15 5.40 3.77
C LEU A 40 10.13 3.90 4.07
N GLY A 41 10.11 3.06 3.04
CA GLY A 41 10.10 1.61 3.18
C GLY A 41 9.43 0.89 2.03
N VAL A 42 8.85 -0.27 2.32
CA VAL A 42 8.12 -1.11 1.37
C VAL A 42 6.78 -1.50 1.99
N VAL A 43 5.72 -1.52 1.19
CA VAL A 43 4.40 -1.99 1.63
C VAL A 43 4.48 -3.48 2.01
N GLY A 44 4.37 -3.78 3.30
CA GLY A 44 4.32 -5.14 3.84
C GLY A 44 2.91 -5.69 3.93
N GLY A 45 1.91 -4.82 4.00
CA GLY A 45 0.51 -5.20 4.11
C GLY A 45 -0.43 -4.00 4.10
N LEU A 46 -1.72 -4.29 4.18
CA LEU A 46 -2.78 -3.30 4.33
C LEU A 46 -3.69 -3.68 5.49
N LEU A 47 -4.16 -2.69 6.25
CA LEU A 47 -5.17 -2.84 7.29
C LEU A 47 -6.48 -2.19 6.84
N GLU A 48 -7.59 -2.91 6.98
CA GLU A 48 -8.92 -2.31 6.89
C GLU A 48 -9.28 -1.68 8.23
N THR A 49 -9.51 -0.37 8.25
CA THR A 49 -9.94 0.37 9.45
C THR A 49 -11.40 0.85 9.34
N GLY A 50 -12.16 0.32 8.39
CA GLY A 50 -13.55 0.69 8.10
C GLY A 50 -13.70 1.10 6.63
N PRO A 51 -14.14 2.34 6.32
CA PRO A 51 -14.25 2.81 4.94
C PRO A 51 -12.88 3.11 4.29
N GLN A 52 -11.80 3.08 5.08
CA GLN A 52 -10.45 3.43 4.64
C GLN A 52 -9.51 2.26 4.86
N CYS A 53 -8.47 2.21 4.03
CA CYS A 53 -7.35 1.30 4.18
C CYS A 53 -6.13 2.06 4.71
N VAL A 54 -5.25 1.36 5.43
CA VAL A 54 -3.98 1.88 5.91
C VAL A 54 -2.86 1.00 5.35
N LEU A 55 -1.85 1.62 4.73
CA LEU A 55 -0.63 0.94 4.31
C LEU A 55 0.24 0.64 5.54
N CYS A 56 0.62 -0.62 5.72
CA CYS A 56 1.69 -1.03 6.62
C CYS A 56 3.01 -0.99 5.84
N VAL A 57 3.87 -0.03 6.16
CA VAL A 57 5.14 0.18 5.47
C VAL A 57 6.29 -0.24 6.36
N THR A 58 6.92 -1.35 6.00
CA THR A 58 8.11 -1.86 6.68
C THR A 58 9.30 -0.96 6.36
N ALA A 59 9.94 -0.46 7.41
CA ALA A 59 11.08 0.42 7.30
C ALA A 59 12.29 -0.25 6.61
N PRO A 60 13.21 0.54 6.01
CA PRO A 60 14.47 0.03 5.47
C PRO A 60 15.38 -0.56 6.55
N ASP A 61 15.33 0.02 7.75
CA ASP A 61 16.12 -0.37 8.91
C ASP A 61 15.26 -1.25 9.85
N ALA A 62 15.79 -2.39 10.26
CA ALA A 62 15.12 -3.33 11.14
C ALA A 62 14.91 -2.77 12.57
N ALA A 63 15.68 -1.75 12.97
CA ALA A 63 15.50 -1.07 14.25
C ALA A 63 14.38 -0.01 14.21
N ALA A 64 13.92 0.38 13.02
CA ALA A 64 12.96 1.46 12.85
C ALA A 64 11.52 0.93 12.80
N GLU A 65 10.60 1.69 13.40
CA GLU A 65 9.20 1.28 13.49
C GLU A 65 8.52 1.21 12.12
N GLU A 66 7.50 0.34 12.04
CA GLU A 66 6.58 0.28 10.89
C GLU A 66 5.79 1.58 10.79
N LEU A 67 5.63 2.10 9.57
CA LEU A 67 4.80 3.28 9.34
C LEU A 67 3.40 2.85 8.92
N LEU A 68 2.40 3.45 9.54
CA LEU A 68 0.98 3.28 9.21
C LEU A 68 0.50 4.52 8.47
N ILE A 69 0.33 4.41 7.15
CA ILE A 69 -0.01 5.55 6.29
C ILE A 69 -1.43 5.37 5.76
N PRO A 70 -2.38 6.27 6.05
CA PRO A 70 -3.73 6.18 5.50
C PRO A 70 -3.69 6.21 3.96
N PHE A 71 -4.29 5.21 3.32
CA PHE A 71 -4.32 5.08 1.87
C PHE A 71 -5.48 5.91 1.30
N VAL A 72 -5.31 7.23 1.34
CA VAL A 72 -6.28 8.22 0.87
C VAL A 72 -5.56 9.34 0.11
N ALA A 73 -6.25 10.01 -0.80
CA ALA A 73 -5.68 11.06 -1.66
C ALA A 73 -5.06 12.24 -0.90
N ALA A 74 -5.39 12.44 0.38
CA ALA A 74 -4.76 13.46 1.22
C ALA A 74 -3.30 13.14 1.57
N HIS A 75 -2.92 11.86 1.57
CA HIS A 75 -1.58 11.39 1.91
C HIS A 75 -0.88 10.63 0.79
N VAL A 76 -1.62 10.12 -0.20
CA VAL A 76 -1.07 9.39 -1.34
C VAL A 76 -1.14 10.29 -2.57
N ASP A 77 0.02 10.79 -3.00
CA ASP A 77 0.14 11.69 -4.14
C ASP A 77 0.04 10.90 -5.46
N ARG A 78 0.65 9.70 -5.52
CA ARG A 78 0.70 8.88 -6.73
C ARG A 78 0.96 7.41 -6.40
N VAL A 79 0.32 6.52 -7.16
CA VAL A 79 0.67 5.10 -7.23
C VAL A 79 1.13 4.79 -8.66
N ASP A 80 2.33 4.25 -8.80
CA ASP A 80 2.90 3.83 -10.07
C ASP A 80 3.23 2.33 -10.02
N LEU A 81 2.29 1.51 -10.51
CA LEU A 81 2.45 0.05 -10.52
C LEU A 81 3.57 -0.41 -11.45
N ALA A 82 3.86 0.35 -12.52
CA ALA A 82 4.91 0.02 -13.48
C ALA A 82 6.30 0.29 -12.90
N ALA A 83 6.47 1.45 -12.25
CA ALA A 83 7.70 1.80 -11.54
C ALA A 83 7.83 1.10 -10.17
N ARG A 84 6.77 0.41 -9.73
CA ARG A 84 6.63 -0.21 -8.41
C ARG A 84 6.83 0.77 -7.24
N LEU A 85 6.22 1.94 -7.33
CA LEU A 85 6.42 3.06 -6.41
C LEU A 85 5.09 3.67 -5.95
N ILE A 86 5.02 4.05 -4.67
CA ILE A 86 3.99 4.92 -4.10
C ILE A 86 4.67 6.18 -3.57
N GLU A 87 4.18 7.34 -3.99
CA GLU A 87 4.61 8.65 -3.48
C GLU A 87 3.59 9.17 -2.47
N VAL A 88 4.07 9.60 -1.30
CA VAL A 88 3.23 10.03 -0.19
C VAL A 88 3.67 11.35 0.43
N ASP A 89 2.72 12.06 1.02
CA ASP A 89 2.98 13.17 1.93
C ASP A 89 3.06 12.67 3.37
N TRP A 90 4.21 12.06 3.71
CA TRP A 90 4.46 11.49 5.03
C TRP A 90 5.93 11.68 5.44
N GLN A 91 6.20 11.75 6.74
CA GLN A 91 7.54 11.87 7.31
C GLN A 91 7.73 10.82 8.41
N ARG A 92 8.97 10.33 8.59
CA ARG A 92 9.29 9.54 9.78
C ARG A 92 9.37 10.50 10.96
N GLU A 93 8.69 10.19 12.05
CA GLU A 93 9.00 10.82 13.32
C GLU A 93 10.40 10.31 13.74
N GLY A 94 11.28 11.25 14.08
CA GLY A 94 12.68 10.99 14.44
C GLY A 94 12.89 10.82 15.93
#